data_AF-A0A966V294-F1
#
_entry.id   AF-A0A966V294-F1
#
_cell.length_a   1.000
_cell.length_b   1.000
_cell.length_c   1.000
_cell.angle_alpha   90.00
_cell.angle_beta   90.00
_cell.angle_gamma   90.00
#
_symmetry.space_group_name_H-M   'P 1'
#
loop_
_entity.id
_entity.type
_entity.pdbx_description
1 polymer ?
#
loop_
_entity_poly.entity_id
_entity_poly.type
_entity_poly.pdbx_seq_one_letter_code
_entity_poly.pdbx_strand_id
1 'polypeptide(L)' 'MTVSSFPTRPAPGSAPLVDSHCHIVFRNFDADLEAVSQRWREAGVQALIHACVEPSEIPAIRDLADRFP' A
#
# COMPACT_ATOMS: atom_id res chain seq x y z
N MET A 1 6.07 -13.51 -20.03
CA MET A 1 5.64 -14.35 -18.90
C MET A 1 4.97 -13.43 -17.90
N THR A 2 3.64 -13.36 -17.89
CA THR A 2 2.91 -12.47 -16.98
C THR A 2 2.34 -13.32 -15.86
N VAL A 3 3.01 -13.33 -14.71
CA VAL A 3 2.46 -13.93 -13.50
C VAL A 3 1.54 -12.88 -12.88
N SER A 4 0.28 -12.92 -13.28
CA SER A 4 -0.81 -12.29 -12.55
C SER A 4 -1.00 -13.08 -11.25
N SER A 5 -0.48 -12.56 -10.14
CA SER A 5 -0.67 -13.13 -8.81
C SER A 5 -1.46 -12.15 -7.95
N PHE A 6 -2.79 -12.24 -8.03
CA PHE A 6 -3.73 -11.70 -7.05
C PHE A 6 -3.59 -12.44 -5.70
N PRO A 7 -4.03 -11.86 -4.57
CA PRO A 7 -3.33 -11.93 -3.29
C PRO A 7 -3.28 -13.33 -2.68
N THR A 8 -2.12 -13.63 -2.08
CA THR A 8 -1.92 -14.78 -1.19
C THR A 8 -2.99 -14.72 -0.10
N ARG A 9 -3.95 -15.64 -0.17
CA ARG A 9 -4.97 -15.79 0.87
C ARG A 9 -4.25 -15.93 2.22
N PRO A 10 -4.55 -15.08 3.23
CA PRO A 10 -3.99 -15.26 4.57
C PRO A 10 -4.25 -16.71 5.02
N ALA A 11 -3.27 -17.30 5.70
CA ALA A 11 -3.44 -18.65 6.25
C ALA A 11 -4.74 -18.67 7.09
N PRO A 12 -5.57 -19.73 6.99
CA PRO A 12 -6.80 -19.80 7.76
C PRO A 12 -6.47 -19.65 9.26
N GLY A 13 -6.88 -18.52 9.84
CA GLY A 13 -6.58 -18.14 11.23
C GLY A 13 -5.87 -16.79 11.44
N SER A 14 -5.30 -16.15 10.41
CA SER A 14 -4.72 -14.80 10.53
C SER A 14 -5.71 -13.74 10.07
N ALA A 15 -6.07 -12.81 10.96
CA ALA A 15 -6.86 -11.63 10.61
C ALA A 15 -6.13 -10.79 9.53
N PRO A 16 -6.87 -10.08 8.65
CA PRO A 16 -6.26 -9.19 7.68
C PRO A 16 -5.40 -8.13 8.40
N LEU A 17 -4.14 -7.99 7.98
CA LEU A 17 -3.25 -6.98 8.54
C LEU A 17 -3.50 -5.65 7.82
N VAL A 18 -3.91 -4.65 8.60
CA VAL A 18 -4.14 -3.28 8.11
C VAL A 18 -3.12 -2.38 8.77
N ASP A 19 -2.36 -1.66 7.97
CA ASP A 19 -1.57 -0.55 8.46
C ASP A 19 -2.51 0.63 8.71
N SER A 20 -2.81 0.90 9.98
CA SER A 20 -3.79 1.92 10.35
C SER A 20 -3.25 3.35 10.25
N HIS A 21 -1.94 3.56 10.04
CA HIS A 21 -1.34 4.89 9.95
C HIS A 21 0.01 4.85 9.21
N CYS A 22 0.05 5.34 7.97
CA CYS A 22 1.28 5.46 7.20
C CYS A 22 1.38 6.77 6.40
N HIS A 23 2.59 7.11 5.95
CA HIS A 23 2.90 8.29 5.13
C HIS A 23 3.58 7.87 3.83
N ILE A 24 2.90 7.03 3.03
CA ILE A 24 3.48 6.41 1.83
C ILE A 24 3.65 7.41 0.65
N VAL A 25 3.04 8.60 0.72
CA VAL A 25 3.18 9.68 -0.28
C VAL A 25 4.48 10.49 -0.11
N PHE A 26 5.26 10.24 0.94
CA PHE A 26 6.52 10.96 1.14
C PHE A 26 7.55 10.63 0.06
N ARG A 27 8.32 11.65 -0.34
CA ARG A 27 9.35 11.58 -1.39
C ARG A 27 10.38 10.46 -1.21
N ASN A 28 10.53 9.96 0.01
CA ASN A 28 11.36 8.81 0.34
C ASN A 28 11.02 7.56 -0.47
N PHE A 29 9.78 7.42 -0.94
CA PHE A 29 9.31 6.25 -1.68
C PHE A 29 9.13 6.49 -3.18
N ASP A 30 9.36 7.71 -3.69
CA ASP A 30 9.15 8.05 -5.10
C ASP A 30 9.96 7.16 -6.05
N ALA A 31 11.18 6.79 -5.64
CA ALA A 31 12.10 6.00 -6.46
C ALA A 31 11.72 4.51 -6.56
N ASP A 32 11.03 3.96 -5.56
CA ASP A 32 10.82 2.51 -5.44
C ASP A 32 9.39 2.12 -4.99
N LEU A 33 8.41 3.02 -5.15
CA LEU A 33 7.04 2.85 -4.67
C LEU A 33 6.40 1.52 -5.07
N GLU A 34 6.67 1.04 -6.29
CA GLU A 34 6.19 -0.26 -6.77
C GLU A 34 6.81 -1.43 -6.00
N ALA A 35 8.12 -1.38 -5.73
CA ALA A 35 8.81 -2.39 -4.95
C ALA A 35 8.38 -2.35 -3.47
N VAL A 36 8.14 -1.17 -2.91
CA VAL A 36 7.53 -1.00 -1.57
C VAL A 36 6.15 -1.66 -1.55
N SER A 37 5.36 -1.44 -2.62
CA SER A 37 4.02 -2.02 -2.76
C SER A 37 4.00 -3.54 -2.82
N GLN A 38 5.02 -4.12 -3.45
CA GLN A 38 5.19 -5.57 -3.48
C GLN A 38 5.55 -6.09 -2.09
N ARG A 39 6.51 -5.44 -1.41
CA ARG A 39 6.98 -5.84 -0.08
C ARG A 39 5.87 -5.85 0.97
N TRP A 40 5.00 -4.84 1.02
CA TRP A 40 3.92 -4.85 2.02
C TRP A 40 2.90 -5.96 1.76
N ARG A 41 2.62 -6.27 0.48
CA ARG A 41 1.71 -7.37 0.10
C ARG A 41 2.30 -8.73 0.45
N GLU A 42 3.59 -8.92 0.19
CA GLU A 42 4.31 -10.14 0.57
C GLU A 42 4.38 -10.33 2.09
N ALA A 43 4.45 -9.23 2.85
CA ALA A 43 4.36 -9.24 4.31
C ALA A 43 2.93 -9.52 4.84
N GLY A 44 1.92 -9.60 3.97
CA GLY A 44 0.54 -9.87 4.32
C GLY A 44 -0.29 -8.62 4.71
N VAL A 45 0.24 -7.41 4.49
CA VAL A 45 -0.52 -6.16 4.65
C VAL A 45 -1.52 -6.05 3.51
N GLN A 46 -2.81 -6.00 3.85
CA GLN A 46 -3.92 -6.00 2.90
C GLN A 46 -4.48 -4.61 2.62
N ALA A 47 -4.34 -3.69 3.58
CA ALA A 47 -4.82 -2.32 3.43
C ALA A 47 -3.91 -1.37 4.20
N LEU A 48 -3.86 -0.12 3.73
CA LEU A 48 -3.12 0.96 4.35
C LEU A 48 -4.04 2.17 4.50
N ILE A 49 -3.96 2.83 5.65
CA ILE A 49 -4.62 4.11 5.90
C ILE A 49 -3.55 5.19 5.87
N HIS A 50 -3.60 6.03 4.83
CA HIS A 50 -2.70 7.16 4.73
C HIS A 50 -3.09 8.27 5.70
N ALA A 51 -2.15 8.71 6.52
CA ALA A 51 -2.32 9.86 7.39
C ALA A 51 -1.90 11.14 6.65
N CYS A 52 -2.88 11.93 6.23
CA CYS A 52 -2.66 13.22 5.60
C CYS A 52 -1.97 14.18 6.59
N VAL A 53 -0.86 14.82 6.18
CA VAL A 53 -0.18 15.84 7.00
C VAL A 53 -0.68 17.22 6.57
N GLU A 54 -0.78 17.46 5.26
CA GLU A 54 -1.25 18.74 4.71
C GLU A 54 -2.36 18.56 3.65
N PRO A 55 -3.37 19.45 3.58
CA PRO A 55 -4.44 19.34 2.59
C PRO A 55 -3.96 19.38 1.12
N SER A 56 -2.80 19.99 0.87
CA SER A 56 -2.13 20.03 -0.44
C SER A 56 -1.74 18.64 -0.96
N GLU A 57 -1.58 17.66 -0.07
CA GLU A 57 -1.19 16.28 -0.40
C GLU A 57 -2.38 15.41 -0.81
N ILE A 58 -3.62 15.84 -0.52
CA ILE A 58 -4.84 15.07 -0.80
C ILE A 58 -4.92 14.58 -2.26
N PRO A 59 -4.62 15.39 -3.29
CA PRO A 59 -4.61 14.90 -4.68
C PRO A 59 -3.63 13.74 -4.88
N ALA A 60 -2.40 13.86 -4.38
CA ALA A 60 -1.38 12.82 -4.51
C ALA A 60 -1.75 11.54 -3.73
N ILE A 61 -2.37 11.69 -2.54
CA ILE A 61 -2.90 10.55 -1.75
C ILE A 61 -3.98 9.81 -2.54
N ARG A 62 -4.88 10.54 -3.21
CA ARG A 62 -5.94 9.95 -4.04
C ARG A 62 -5.37 9.23 -5.26
N ASP A 63 -4.45 9.86 -5.99
CA ASP A 63 -3.77 9.25 -7.13
C ASP A 63 -3.05 7.96 -6.73
N LEU A 64 -2.46 7.94 -5.52
CA LEU A 64 -1.82 6.75 -4.98
C LEU A 64 -2.82 5.64 -4.62
N ALA A 65 -3.94 5.99 -4.00
CA ALA A 65 -5.01 5.04 -3.68
C ALA A 65 -5.62 4.43 -4.96
N ASP A 66 -5.81 5.24 -6.00
CA ASP A 66 -6.30 4.77 -7.30
C ASP A 66 -5.28 3.86 -8.00
N ARG A 67 -3.97 4.10 -7.80
CA ARG A 67 -2.89 3.25 -8.33
C ARG A 67 -2.79 1.90 -7.61
N PHE A 68 -3.11 1.85 -6.32
CA PHE A 68 -2.99 0.65 -5.48
C PHE A 68 -4.29 0.39 -4.70
N PRO A 69 -5.30 -0.19 -5.35
CA PRO A 69 -6.55 -0.56 -4.70
C PRO A 69 -6.39 -1.72 -3.71
#